data_AF-A0A0K0CXP3-F1
#
_entry.id   AF-A0A0K0CXP3-F1
#
_cell.length_a   1.000
_cell.length_b   1.000
_cell.length_c   1.000
_cell.angle_alpha   90.00
_cell.angle_beta   90.00
_cell.angle_gamma   90.00
#
_symmetry.space_group_name_H-M   'P 1'
#
loop_
_entity.id
_entity.type
_entity.pdbx_description
1 polymer ?
#
loop_
_entity_poly.entity_id
_entity_poly.type
_entity_poly.pdbx_seq_one_letter_code
_entity_poly.pdbx_strand_id
1 'polypeptide(L)' 'MLFVDGDLIPGEQYQVVLEATDGGGRSSQAIVVVLAVQPAFRLASLPPLPGMETFVPNPAAFFITTPISPKNTGLS' A
#
# COMPACT_ATOMS: atom_id res chain seq x y z
N MET A 1 8.80 2.12 -9.00
CA MET A 1 8.10 2.16 -7.69
C MET A 1 9.16 1.80 -6.66
N LEU A 2 9.32 2.61 -5.61
CA LEU A 2 10.36 2.40 -4.57
C LEU A 2 9.77 1.50 -3.48
N PHE A 3 10.49 0.42 -3.17
CA PHE A 3 10.15 -0.48 -2.07
C PHE A 3 11.32 -0.47 -1.07
N VAL A 4 10.98 -0.44 0.21
CA VAL A 4 11.94 -0.53 1.30
C VAL A 4 11.54 -1.76 2.10
N ASP A 5 12.41 -2.75 2.11
CA ASP A 5 12.27 -3.98 2.89
C ASP A 5 13.29 -3.97 4.03
N GLY A 6 12.92 -4.53 5.18
CA GLY A 6 13.76 -4.56 6.37
C GLY A 6 12.95 -4.82 7.63
N ASP A 7 13.60 -4.68 8.78
CA ASP A 7 12.95 -4.81 10.09
C ASP A 7 12.18 -3.51 10.41
N LEU A 8 11.11 -3.28 9.65
CA LEU A 8 10.26 -2.08 9.75
C LEU A 8 9.06 -2.36 10.64
N ILE A 9 8.76 -1.43 11.55
CA ILE A 9 7.62 -1.52 12.44
C ILE A 9 6.39 -0.92 11.73
N PRO A 10 5.34 -1.72 11.50
CA PRO A 10 4.14 -1.25 10.81
C PRO A 10 3.47 -0.11 11.59
N GLY A 11 3.14 0.97 10.88
CA GLY A 11 2.60 2.20 11.47
C GLY A 11 3.64 3.27 11.81
N GLU A 12 4.94 2.96 11.79
CA GLU A 12 6.00 3.95 11.98
C GLU A 12 6.35 4.68 10.67
N GLN A 13 6.85 5.92 10.83
CA GLN A 13 7.36 6.72 9.72
C GLN A 13 8.88 6.64 9.67
N TYR A 14 9.40 6.48 8.45
CA TYR A 14 10.83 6.39 8.20
C TYR A 14 11.26 7.45 7.20
N GLN A 15 12.44 8.01 7.42
CA GLN A 15 13.08 8.92 6.48
C GLN A 15 13.97 8.10 5.53
N VAL A 16 13.63 8.11 4.25
CA VAL A 16 14.43 7.50 3.19
C VAL A 16 15.27 8.59 2.54
N VAL A 17 16.58 8.39 2.56
CA VAL A 17 17.54 9.27 1.91
C VAL A 17 17.95 8.61 0.60
N LEU A 18 17.65 9.26 -0.51
CA LEU A 18 18.08 8.84 -1.84
C LEU A 18 19.28 9.68 -2.25
N GLU A 19 20.38 9.02 -2.58
CA GLU A 19 21.59 9.64 -3.09
C GLU A 19 21.85 9.13 -4.49
N ALA A 20 22.06 10.05 -5.43
CA ALA A 20 22.35 9.73 -6.82
C ALA A 20 23.49 10.59 -7.32
N THR A 21 24.42 9.97 -8.04
CA THR A 21 25.51 10.65 -8.75
C THR A 21 25.32 10.46 -10.24
N ASP A 22 25.31 11.54 -11.00
CA ASP A 22 25.22 11.49 -12.46
C ASP A 22 26.55 11.07 -13.12
N GLY A 23 26.53 10.78 -14.42
CA GLY A 23 27.74 10.40 -15.17
C GLY A 23 28.79 11.52 -15.27
N GLY A 24 28.44 12.75 -14.89
CA GLY A 24 29.36 13.90 -14.80
C GLY A 24 29.98 14.08 -13.41
N GLY A 25 29.69 13.17 -12.47
CA GLY A 25 30.22 13.20 -11.11
C GLY A 25 29.50 14.16 -10.17
N ARG A 26 28.33 14.70 -10.54
CA ARG A 26 27.53 15.53 -9.63
C ARG A 26 26.60 14.65 -8.81
N SER A 27 26.64 14.82 -7.50
CA SER A 27 25.75 14.14 -6.57
C SER A 27 24.54 15.01 -6.21
N SER A 28 23.40 14.37 -5.99
CA SER A 28 22.16 14.98 -5.51
C SER A 28 21.52 14.09 -4.46
N GLN A 29 20.83 14.71 -3.51
CA GLN A 29 20.14 14.02 -2.42
C GLN A 29 18.67 14.41 -2.40
N ALA A 30 17.80 13.42 -2.15
CA ALA A 30 16.38 13.62 -1.92
C ALA A 30 15.94 12.91 -0.64
N ILE A 31 15.01 13.53 0.08
CA ILE A 31 14.47 13.02 1.33
C ILE A 31 13.00 12.71 1.12
N VAL A 32 12.57 11.50 1.47
CA VAL A 32 11.18 11.06 1.42
C VAL A 32 10.79 10.49 2.77
N VAL A 33 9.63 10.89 3.30
CA VAL A 33 9.05 10.28 4.50
C VAL A 33 8.03 9.23 4.06
N VAL A 34 8.21 7.99 4.52
CA VAL A 34 7.34 6.85 4.18
C VAL A 34 6.72 6.26 5.44
N LEU A 35 5.48 5.77 5.32
CA LEU A 35 4.81 5.01 6.37
C LEU A 35 5.02 3.52 6.12
N ALA A 36 5.54 2.80 7.10
CA ALA A 36 5.64 1.34 7.01
C ALA A 36 4.24 0.73 7.09
N VAL A 37 3.86 0.00 6.05
CA VAL A 37 2.58 -0.70 5.97
C VAL A 37 2.80 -2.20 6.08
N GLN A 38 2.02 -2.87 6.91
CA GLN A 38 1.97 -4.32 6.94
C GLN A 38 1.39 -4.80 5.59
N PRO A 39 2.00 -5.78 4.90
CA PRO A 39 1.34 -6.41 3.77
C PRO A 39 0.02 -6.96 4.28
N ALA A 40 -1.08 -6.49 3.69
CA ALA A 40 -2.43 -6.79 4.15
C ALA A 40 -2.56 -8.27 4.48
N PHE A 41 -2.99 -8.59 5.70
CA PHE A 41 -3.33 -9.95 6.07
C PHE A 41 -4.25 -10.50 4.99
N ARG A 42 -3.78 -11.51 4.25
CA ARG A 42 -4.69 -12.45 3.64
C ARG A 42 -5.41 -13.07 4.83
N LEU A 43 -6.72 -12.88 4.97
CA LEU A 43 -7.52 -13.83 5.73
C LEU A 43 -7.33 -15.18 5.02
N ALA A 44 -6.28 -15.91 5.38
CA ALA A 44 -6.26 -17.33 5.18
C ALA A 44 -7.52 -17.81 5.88
N SER A 45 -8.40 -18.51 5.15
CA SER A 45 -9.65 -19.03 5.67
C SER A 45 -9.32 -19.85 6.92
N LEU A 46 -9.47 -19.26 8.09
CA LEU A 46 -9.44 -19.99 9.34
C LEU A 46 -10.59 -20.99 9.22
N PRO A 47 -10.37 -22.29 9.49
CA PRO A 47 -11.47 -23.22 9.54
C PRO A 47 -12.50 -22.66 10.55
N PRO A 48 -13.79 -22.65 10.20
CA PRO A 48 -14.82 -22.08 11.05
C PRO A 48 -14.75 -22.76 12.42
N LEU A 49 -14.78 -21.95 13.49
CA LEU A 49 -14.82 -22.46 14.85
C LEU A 49 -16.08 -23.35 15.02
N PRO A 50 -15.99 -24.49 15.71
CA PRO A 50 -17.14 -25.37 15.92
C PRO A 50 -18.29 -24.58 16.56
N GLY A 51 -19.45 -24.53 15.88
CA GLY A 51 -20.64 -23.84 16.36
C GLY A 51 -20.81 -22.38 15.90
N MET A 52 -19.93 -21.86 15.04
CA MET A 52 -20.15 -20.57 14.37
C MET A 52 -20.80 -20.77 12.99
N GLU A 53 -21.95 -20.11 12.80
CA GLU A 53 -22.60 -19.99 11.50
C GLU A 53 -21.67 -19.30 10.50
N THR A 54 -21.32 -20.00 9.42
CA THR A 54 -20.42 -19.46 8.38
C THR A 54 -21.17 -18.41 7.59
N PHE A 55 -20.76 -17.15 7.74
CA PHE A 55 -21.24 -16.06 6.90
C PHE A 55 -20.67 -16.26 5.49
N VAL A 56 -21.51 -16.70 4.55
CA VAL A 56 -21.13 -16.81 3.14
C VAL A 56 -21.11 -15.39 2.57
N PRO A 57 -19.95 -14.83 2.17
CA PRO A 57 -19.92 -13.48 1.62
C PRO A 57 -20.73 -13.45 0.32
N ASN A 58 -21.61 -12.45 0.21
CA ASN A 58 -22.39 -12.23 -1.00
C ASN A 58 -21.43 -12.00 -2.19
N PRO A 59 -21.51 -12.81 -3.27
CA PRO A 59 -20.64 -12.66 -4.45
C PRO A 59 -20.71 -11.27 -5.09
N ALA A 60 -21.83 -10.55 -4.94
CA ALA A 60 -21.98 -9.20 -5.47
C ALA A 60 -21.14 -8.13 -4.73
N ALA A 61 -20.63 -8.42 -3.53
CA ALA A 61 -19.78 -7.49 -2.78
C ALA A 61 -18.37 -7.33 -3.37
N PHE A 62 -17.91 -8.28 -4.21
CA PHE A 62 -16.60 -8.21 -4.84
C PHE A 62 -16.53 -7.24 -6.04
N PHE A 63 -17.65 -6.70 -6.50
CA PHE A 63 -17.71 -5.85 -7.69
C PHE A 63 -17.77 -4.34 -7.40
N ILE A 64 -17.64 -3.91 -6.13
CA ILE A 64 -17.66 -2.48 -5.77
C ILE A 64 -16.36 -2.08 -5.06
N THR A 65 -15.23 -2.10 -5.78
CA THR A 65 -14.02 -1.38 -5.36
C THR A 65 -13.23 -0.83 -6.55
N THR A 66 -13.84 0.08 -7.31
CA THR A 66 -13.05 1.07 -8.04
C THR A 66 -13.52 2.46 -7.64
N PRO A 67 -12.73 3.26 -6.91
CA PRO A 67 -12.98 4.69 -6.84
C PRO A 67 -12.83 5.25 -8.25
N ILE A 68 -13.91 5.77 -8.83
CA ILE A 68 -13.86 6.55 -10.06
C ILE A 68 -13.14 7.86 -9.70
N SER A 69 -11.92 8.04 -10.19
CA SER A 69 -11.24 9.32 -10.13
C SER A 69 -12.08 10.36 -10.89
N PRO A 70 -12.50 11.49 -10.29
CA PRO A 70 -13.17 12.53 -11.05
C PRO A 70 -12.18 13.13 -12.04
N LYS A 71 -12.35 12.80 -13.33
CA LYS A 71 -11.69 13.49 -14.43
C LYS A 71 -12.25 14.91 -14.47
N ASN A 72 -11.46 15.88 -14.05
CA ASN A 72 -11.78 17.31 -14.16
C ASN A 72 -11.79 17.69 -15.65
N THR A 73 -12.96 17.67 -16.30
CA THR A 73 -13.12 18.20 -17.65
C THR A 73 -13.46 19.68 -17.53
N GLY A 74 -12.44 20.52 -17.60
CA GLY A 74 -12.63 21.96 -17.77
C GLY A 74 -13.41 22.23 -19.05
N LEU A 75 -14.58 22.86 -18.90
CA LEU A 75 -15.35 23.54 -19.94
C LEU A 75 -16.25 24.57 -19.25
N SER A 76 -15.77 25.81 -19.17
CA SER A 76 -16.50 26.99 -19.64
C SER A 76 -15.53 28.13 -19.92
#